data_AF-A0A537E4I8-F1
#
_entry.id   AF-A0A537E4I8-F1
#
_cell.length_a   1.000
_cell.length_b   1.000
_cell.length_c   1.000
_cell.angle_alpha   90.00
_cell.angle_beta   90.00
_cell.angle_gamma   90.00
#
_symmetry.space_group_name_H-M   'P 1'
#
loop_
_entity.id
_entity.type
_entity.pdbx_description
1 polymer ?
#
loop_
_entity_poly.entity_id
_entity_poly.type
_entity_poly.pdbx_seq_one_letter_code
_entity_poly.pdbx_strand_id
1 'polypeptide(L)'
;MQRLGIRKPEPDAVSWVDRMKASDVIVAYGEVKLPRQMKGKLTLEDLKPLIASSMIYYHLMVPKMKRAGLTRLILPLGLGEFPLVFGILQFVKIERSDYSILLLLGIIAAWMIFSLTVLRLYMFGYVKGLFFEADFQAASLVGKEALQGSLGKIRDQGLEWKHPLARLGFRPRVNERIERLQTARE
;
A
#
# COMPACT_ATOMS: atom_id res chain seq x y z
N MET A 1 23.02 -5.91 -0.26
CA MET A 1 21.72 -6.63 -0.19
C MET A 1 21.73 -7.78 0.83
N GLN A 2 22.78 -8.60 0.95
CA GLN A 2 22.92 -9.53 2.09
C GLN A 2 22.84 -8.84 3.47
N ARG A 3 23.33 -7.58 3.57
CA ARG A 3 23.22 -6.75 4.79
C ARG A 3 21.78 -6.45 5.24
N LEU A 4 20.76 -6.64 4.39
CA LEU A 4 19.35 -6.44 4.72
C LEU A 4 18.61 -7.73 5.09
N GLY A 5 19.32 -8.88 5.16
CA GLY A 5 18.72 -10.17 5.49
C GLY A 5 17.85 -10.77 4.37
N ILE A 6 17.93 -10.24 3.14
CA ILE A 6 17.26 -10.80 1.95
C ILE A 6 18.06 -12.03 1.51
N ARG A 7 17.50 -13.23 1.75
CA ARG A 7 18.20 -14.51 1.61
C ARG A 7 18.20 -15.11 0.21
N LYS A 8 17.29 -14.67 -0.67
CA LYS A 8 17.21 -15.17 -2.05
C LYS A 8 17.77 -14.12 -3.01
N PRO A 9 18.68 -14.48 -3.93
CA PRO A 9 19.08 -13.59 -5.01
C PRO A 9 17.92 -13.52 -6.02
N GLU A 10 16.93 -12.67 -5.73
CA GLU A 10 15.99 -12.23 -6.76
C GLU A 10 16.68 -11.17 -7.65
N PRO A 11 16.34 -11.05 -8.95
CA PRO A 11 15.29 -11.78 -9.65
C PRO A 11 15.79 -12.85 -10.64
N ASP A 12 14.98 -13.90 -10.77
CA ASP A 12 15.12 -14.98 -11.75
C ASP A 12 14.58 -14.56 -13.14
N ALA A 13 13.66 -13.58 -13.20
CA ALA A 13 13.11 -13.05 -14.45
C ALA A 13 12.75 -11.55 -14.39
N VAL A 14 12.88 -10.85 -15.52
CA VAL A 14 12.44 -9.46 -15.70
C VAL A 14 11.41 -9.40 -16.83
N SER A 15 10.23 -8.85 -16.56
CA SER A 15 9.15 -8.72 -17.56
C SER A 15 8.63 -7.28 -17.65
N TRP A 16 8.26 -6.90 -18.87
CA TRP A 16 7.59 -5.63 -19.14
C TRP A 16 6.09 -5.86 -19.18
N VAL A 17 5.35 -5.15 -18.34
CA VAL A 17 3.91 -5.37 -18.12
C VAL A 17 3.11 -4.17 -18.63
N ASP A 18 2.10 -4.46 -19.44
CA ASP A 18 1.14 -3.48 -19.92
C ASP A 18 0.14 -3.09 -18.82
N ARG A 19 -0.39 -1.86 -18.88
CA ARG A 19 -1.39 -1.32 -17.92
C ARG A 19 -0.92 -1.26 -16.46
N MET A 20 0.38 -1.21 -16.24
CA MET A 20 0.99 -0.97 -14.94
C MET A 20 1.37 0.51 -14.80
N LYS A 21 1.19 1.10 -13.61
CA LYS A 21 1.61 2.49 -13.39
C LYS A 21 3.13 2.58 -13.37
N ALA A 22 3.71 3.64 -13.91
CA ALA A 22 5.16 3.87 -13.86
C ALA A 22 5.72 3.79 -12.43
N SER A 23 5.00 4.29 -11.43
CA SER A 23 5.42 4.20 -10.02
C SER A 23 5.31 2.80 -9.41
N ASP A 24 4.68 1.84 -10.09
CA ASP A 24 4.34 0.51 -9.59
C ASP A 24 5.34 -0.55 -10.06
N VAL A 25 6.65 -0.32 -9.88
CA VAL A 25 7.62 -1.41 -10.02
C VAL A 25 7.29 -2.49 -9.00
N ILE A 26 7.25 -3.76 -9.41
CA ILE A 26 7.02 -4.90 -8.51
C ILE A 26 8.23 -5.81 -8.54
N VAL A 27 8.79 -6.09 -7.37
CA VAL A 27 9.87 -7.04 -7.17
C VAL A 27 9.41 -8.05 -6.14
N ALA A 28 8.91 -9.19 -6.60
CA ALA A 28 8.38 -10.23 -5.72
C ALA A 28 8.43 -11.60 -6.38
N TYR A 29 8.63 -12.64 -5.58
CA TYR A 29 8.57 -14.05 -6.01
C TYR A 29 9.58 -14.39 -7.12
N GLY A 30 10.75 -13.76 -7.11
CA GLY A 30 11.79 -13.95 -8.12
C GLY A 30 11.54 -13.19 -9.43
N GLU A 31 10.52 -12.34 -9.51
CA GLU A 31 10.21 -11.58 -10.72
C GLU A 31 10.32 -10.07 -10.49
N VAL A 32 10.93 -9.37 -11.44
CA VAL A 32 10.79 -7.91 -11.58
C VAL A 32 9.79 -7.61 -12.69
N LYS A 33 8.70 -6.97 -12.33
CA LYS A 33 7.70 -6.45 -13.28
C LYS A 33 7.88 -4.95 -13.41
N LEU A 34 8.27 -4.53 -14.61
CA LEU A 34 8.43 -3.13 -14.96
C LEU A 34 7.27 -2.68 -15.87
N PRO A 35 6.71 -1.49 -15.65
CA PRO A 35 5.74 -0.90 -16.55
C PRO A 35 6.30 -0.73 -17.96
N ARG A 36 5.60 -1.23 -18.98
CA ARG A 36 6.06 -1.16 -20.38
C ARG A 36 6.29 0.28 -20.86
N GLN A 37 5.58 1.25 -20.26
CA GLN A 37 5.72 2.68 -20.54
C GLN A 37 7.10 3.26 -20.17
N MET A 38 7.85 2.60 -19.29
CA MET A 38 9.22 2.98 -18.91
C MET A 38 10.27 2.49 -19.90
N LYS A 39 9.92 1.51 -20.75
CA LYS A 39 10.86 0.89 -21.69
C LYS A 39 11.36 1.94 -22.68
N GLY A 40 12.69 2.12 -22.72
CA GLY A 40 13.35 3.09 -23.60
C GLY A 40 13.26 4.55 -23.16
N LYS A 41 12.59 4.86 -22.04
CA LYS A 41 12.50 6.23 -21.49
C LYS A 41 13.30 6.45 -20.21
N LEU A 42 13.59 5.37 -19.48
CA LEU A 42 14.43 5.35 -18.29
C LEU A 42 15.64 4.45 -18.56
N THR A 43 16.82 4.90 -18.11
CA THR A 43 18.05 4.10 -18.21
C THR A 43 18.08 3.03 -17.12
N LEU A 44 19.02 2.09 -17.21
CA LEU A 44 19.23 1.10 -16.14
C LEU A 44 19.58 1.75 -14.80
N GLU A 45 20.33 2.86 -14.83
CA GLU A 45 20.67 3.62 -13.63
C GLU A 45 19.44 4.27 -13.00
N ASP A 46 18.49 4.73 -13.82
CA ASP A 46 17.22 5.29 -13.35
C ASP A 46 16.28 4.21 -12.78
N LEU A 47 16.36 2.98 -13.30
CA LEU A 47 15.54 1.86 -12.83
C LEU A 47 16.04 1.29 -11.51
N LYS A 48 17.35 1.28 -11.29
CA LYS A 48 17.99 0.72 -10.08
C LYS A 48 17.39 1.23 -8.77
N PRO A 49 17.23 2.54 -8.52
CA PRO A 49 16.67 3.03 -7.26
C PRO A 49 15.17 2.70 -7.10
N LEU A 50 14.41 2.64 -8.19
CA LEU A 50 12.99 2.26 -8.18
C LEU A 50 12.82 0.78 -7.82
N ILE A 51 13.66 -0.08 -8.39
CA ILE A 51 13.72 -1.51 -8.10
C ILE A 51 14.14 -1.71 -6.63
N ALA A 52 15.14 -0.98 -6.14
CA ALA A 52 15.59 -1.07 -4.76
C ALA A 52 14.46 -0.75 -3.76
N SER A 53 13.74 0.37 -3.97
CA SER A 53 12.57 0.73 -3.17
C SER A 53 11.47 -0.34 -3.21
N SER A 54 11.12 -0.82 -4.41
CA SER A 54 10.10 -1.87 -4.55
C SER A 54 10.50 -3.17 -3.86
N MET A 55 11.76 -3.59 -4.00
CA MET A 55 12.27 -4.79 -3.36
C MET A 55 12.21 -4.67 -1.84
N ILE A 56 12.61 -3.54 -1.26
CA ILE A 56 12.49 -3.27 0.18
C ILE A 56 11.03 -3.32 0.61
N TYR A 57 10.12 -2.72 -0.15
CA TYR A 57 8.70 -2.76 0.15
C TYR A 57 8.18 -4.20 0.21
N TYR A 58 8.39 -4.99 -0.83
CA TYR A 58 7.84 -6.35 -0.91
C TYR A 58 8.52 -7.34 0.03
N HIS A 59 9.83 -7.22 0.27
CA HIS A 59 10.58 -8.18 1.09
C HIS A 59 10.61 -7.82 2.57
N LEU A 60 10.63 -6.53 2.91
CA LEU A 60 10.76 -6.08 4.30
C LEU A 60 9.46 -5.49 4.84
N MET A 61 8.72 -4.73 4.03
CA MET A 61 7.53 -4.02 4.51
C MET A 61 6.26 -4.86 4.45
N VAL A 62 6.02 -5.63 3.38
CA VAL A 62 4.82 -6.48 3.27
C VAL A 62 4.76 -7.55 4.38
N PRO A 63 5.85 -8.25 4.75
CA PRO A 63 5.80 -9.18 5.88
C PRO A 63 5.52 -8.48 7.21
N LYS A 64 6.10 -7.29 7.44
CA LYS A 64 5.79 -6.46 8.62
C LYS A 64 4.32 -6.04 8.63
N MET A 65 3.78 -5.65 7.47
CA MET A 65 2.37 -5.29 7.29
C MET A 65 1.45 -6.46 7.64
N LYS A 66 1.75 -7.67 7.14
CA LYS A 66 0.96 -8.87 7.44
C LYS A 66 0.92 -9.17 8.93
N ARG A 67 2.05 -9.05 9.63
CA ARG A 67 2.13 -9.23 11.09
C ARG A 67 1.38 -8.15 11.85
N ALA A 68 1.54 -6.88 11.46
CA ALA A 68 0.86 -5.75 12.10
C ALA A 68 -0.64 -5.69 11.79
N GLY A 69 -1.07 -6.22 10.64
CA GLY A 69 -2.47 -6.26 10.25
C GLY A 69 -3.33 -7.09 11.20
N LEU A 70 -2.76 -8.12 11.83
CA LEU A 70 -3.45 -8.91 12.84
C LEU A 70 -3.89 -8.04 14.03
N THR A 71 -3.03 -7.18 14.54
CA THR A 71 -3.36 -6.34 15.70
C THR A 71 -4.06 -5.04 15.33
N ARG A 72 -3.78 -4.47 14.14
CA ARG A 72 -4.28 -3.15 13.75
C ARG A 72 -5.56 -3.18 12.91
N LEU A 73 -5.89 -4.33 12.29
CA LEU A 73 -7.07 -4.49 11.45
C LEU A 73 -7.98 -5.60 11.99
N ILE A 74 -7.43 -6.79 12.23
CA ILE A 74 -8.25 -7.94 12.64
C ILE A 74 -8.79 -7.76 14.05
N LEU A 75 -7.97 -7.32 15.01
CA LEU A 75 -8.41 -7.15 16.40
C LEU A 75 -9.56 -6.12 16.56
N PRO A 76 -9.47 -4.89 16.01
CA PRO A 76 -10.57 -3.93 16.12
C PRO A 76 -11.85 -4.39 15.42
N LEU A 77 -11.73 -5.03 14.25
CA LEU A 77 -12.90 -5.55 13.52
C LEU A 77 -13.54 -6.72 14.28
N GLY A 78 -12.75 -7.69 14.75
CA GLY A 78 -13.24 -8.81 15.54
C GLY A 78 -13.89 -8.38 16.86
N LEU A 79 -13.33 -7.37 17.55
CA LEU A 79 -13.98 -6.77 18.72
C LEU A 79 -15.27 -6.03 18.36
N GLY A 80 -15.29 -5.35 17.20
CA GLY A 80 -16.46 -4.65 16.68
C GLY A 80 -17.59 -5.57 16.22
N GLU A 81 -17.32 -6.86 15.98
CA GLU A 81 -18.34 -7.85 15.64
C GLU A 81 -19.19 -8.26 16.85
N PHE A 82 -18.67 -8.18 18.08
CA PHE A 82 -19.43 -8.58 19.28
C PHE A 82 -20.75 -7.80 19.46
N PRO A 83 -20.78 -6.46 19.38
CA PRO A 83 -22.03 -5.70 19.43
C PRO A 83 -23.01 -6.04 18.32
N LEU A 84 -22.51 -6.36 17.11
CA LEU A 84 -23.34 -6.72 15.96
C LEU A 84 -24.02 -8.08 16.19
N VAL A 85 -23.24 -9.10 16.56
CA VAL A 85 -23.75 -10.45 16.87
C VAL A 85 -24.73 -10.40 18.02
N PHE A 86 -24.39 -9.66 19.08
CA PHE A 86 -25.29 -9.47 20.22
C PHE A 86 -26.59 -8.78 19.80
N GLY A 87 -26.53 -7.71 19.00
CA GLY A 87 -27.71 -7.01 18.48
C GLY A 87 -28.62 -7.92 17.65
N ILE A 88 -28.04 -8.74 16.77
CA ILE A 88 -28.79 -9.73 15.97
C ILE A 88 -29.45 -10.77 16.86
N LEU A 89 -28.75 -11.30 17.87
CA LEU A 89 -29.30 -12.29 18.81
C LEU A 89 -30.44 -11.72 19.64
N GLN A 90 -30.38 -10.45 20.04
CA GLN A 90 -31.48 -9.78 20.74
C GLN A 90 -32.68 -9.55 19.82
N PHE A 91 -32.46 -9.19 18.56
CA PHE A 91 -33.53 -9.01 17.58
C PHE A 91 -34.36 -10.29 17.36
N VAL A 92 -33.73 -11.47 17.37
CA VAL A 92 -34.43 -12.76 17.25
C VAL A 92 -35.39 -13.03 18.43
N LYS A 93 -35.13 -12.43 19.61
CA LYS A 93 -35.92 -12.66 20.84
C LYS A 93 -37.03 -11.63 21.05
N ILE A 94 -37.00 -10.50 20.36
CA ILE A 94 -37.95 -9.40 20.53
C ILE A 94 -39.16 -9.60 19.61
N GLU A 95 -40.35 -9.30 20.13
CA GLU A 95 -41.58 -9.30 19.34
C GLU A 95 -41.47 -8.26 18.21
N ARG A 96 -41.75 -8.68 16.97
CA ARG A 96 -41.49 -7.88 15.78
C ARG A 96 -42.32 -6.59 15.80
N SER A 97 -41.64 -5.51 16.13
CA SER A 97 -42.16 -4.14 16.08
C SER A 97 -41.32 -3.29 15.15
N ASP A 98 -41.89 -2.23 14.59
CA ASP A 98 -41.15 -1.29 13.72
C ASP A 98 -39.90 -0.72 14.40
N TYR A 99 -39.97 -0.53 15.73
CA TYR A 99 -38.84 -0.09 16.55
C TYR A 99 -37.69 -1.11 16.55
N SER A 100 -37.98 -2.40 16.65
CA SER A 100 -36.96 -3.47 16.64
C SER A 100 -36.21 -3.53 15.29
N ILE A 101 -36.92 -3.29 14.18
CA ILE A 101 -36.35 -3.27 12.83
C ILE A 101 -35.43 -2.04 12.67
N LEU A 102 -35.90 -0.87 13.09
CA LEU A 102 -35.10 0.37 13.07
C LEU A 102 -33.81 0.23 13.89
N LEU A 103 -33.89 -0.38 15.07
CA LEU A 103 -32.75 -0.60 15.94
C LEU A 103 -31.73 -1.55 15.31
N LEU A 104 -32.17 -2.65 14.69
CA LEU A 104 -31.30 -3.57 13.95
C LEU A 104 -30.59 -2.86 12.79
N LEU A 105 -31.32 -2.09 11.98
CA LEU A 105 -30.76 -1.32 10.88
C LEU A 105 -29.73 -0.29 11.39
N GLY A 106 -30.01 0.36 12.53
CA GLY A 106 -29.09 1.28 13.18
C GLY A 106 -27.78 0.60 13.60
N ILE A 107 -27.85 -0.60 14.19
CA ILE A 107 -26.66 -1.39 14.57
C ILE A 107 -25.84 -1.78 13.34
N ILE A 108 -26.50 -2.25 12.27
CA ILE A 108 -25.83 -2.62 11.02
C ILE A 108 -25.15 -1.40 10.40
N ALA A 109 -25.86 -0.25 10.33
CA ALA A 109 -25.30 0.99 9.79
C ALA A 109 -24.10 1.48 10.60
N ALA A 110 -24.19 1.47 11.93
CA ALA A 110 -23.08 1.84 12.82
C ALA A 110 -21.87 0.91 12.62
N TRP A 111 -22.10 -0.40 12.53
CA TRP A 111 -21.03 -1.36 12.27
C TRP A 111 -20.38 -1.16 10.90
N MET A 112 -21.16 -0.87 9.85
CA MET A 112 -20.61 -0.55 8.53
C MET A 112 -19.74 0.71 8.58
N ILE A 113 -20.20 1.79 9.22
CA ILE A 113 -19.44 3.03 9.37
C ILE A 113 -18.13 2.77 10.13
N PHE A 114 -18.19 2.02 11.23
CA PHE A 114 -17.01 1.61 11.99
C PHE A 114 -16.02 0.82 11.12
N SER A 115 -16.49 -0.23 10.46
CA SER A 115 -15.66 -1.12 9.65
C SER A 115 -14.99 -0.39 8.49
N LEU A 116 -15.74 0.46 7.78
CA LEU A 116 -15.21 1.31 6.71
C LEU A 116 -14.18 2.30 7.24
N THR A 117 -14.37 2.85 8.44
CA THR A 117 -13.43 3.79 9.07
C THR A 117 -12.13 3.10 9.45
N VAL A 118 -12.21 1.93 10.11
CA VAL A 118 -11.02 1.12 10.47
C VAL A 118 -10.26 0.72 9.21
N LEU A 119 -10.97 0.21 8.19
CA LEU A 119 -10.37 -0.18 6.92
C LEU A 119 -9.70 1.02 6.24
N ARG A 120 -10.36 2.18 6.20
CA ARG A 120 -9.81 3.40 5.60
C ARG A 120 -8.54 3.85 6.32
N LEU A 121 -8.57 3.95 7.66
CA LEU A 121 -7.40 4.39 8.43
C LEU A 121 -6.21 3.45 8.24
N TYR A 122 -6.47 2.14 8.26
CA TYR A 122 -5.44 1.13 8.01
C TYR A 122 -4.90 1.21 6.58
N MET A 123 -5.77 1.16 5.57
CA MET A 123 -5.36 1.10 4.17
C MET A 123 -4.72 2.40 3.66
N PHE A 124 -5.22 3.57 4.07
CA PHE A 124 -4.68 4.85 3.59
C PHE A 124 -3.46 5.32 4.36
N GLY A 125 -3.47 5.19 5.69
CA GLY A 125 -2.39 5.70 6.52
C GLY A 125 -1.21 4.73 6.57
N TYR A 126 -1.48 3.48 6.93
CA TYR A 126 -0.41 2.52 7.22
C TYR A 126 0.28 2.03 5.94
N VAL A 127 -0.48 1.65 4.91
CA VAL A 127 0.10 1.13 3.67
C VAL A 127 0.94 2.19 2.95
N LYS A 128 0.46 3.43 2.84
CA LYS A 128 1.25 4.54 2.28
C LYS A 128 2.52 4.79 3.07
N GLY A 129 2.45 4.76 4.41
CA GLY A 129 3.62 4.89 5.29
C GLY A 129 4.70 3.86 4.99
N LEU A 130 4.33 2.62 4.67
CA LEU A 130 5.28 1.57 4.31
C LEU A 130 6.00 1.82 2.98
N PHE A 131 5.34 2.46 2.01
CA PHE A 131 6.02 2.88 0.78
C PHE A 131 7.05 3.98 1.05
N PHE A 132 6.71 4.97 1.88
CA PHE A 132 7.66 6.03 2.24
C PHE A 132 8.86 5.49 3.03
N GLU A 133 8.63 4.55 3.94
CA GLU A 133 9.71 3.88 4.66
C GLU A 133 10.62 3.08 3.71
N ALA A 134 10.04 2.41 2.71
CA ALA A 134 10.81 1.71 1.69
C ALA A 134 11.63 2.66 0.82
N ASP A 135 11.07 3.82 0.47
CA ASP A 135 11.79 4.87 -0.25
C ASP A 135 12.95 5.44 0.55
N PHE A 136 12.76 5.68 1.85
CA PHE A 136 13.81 6.17 2.72
C PHE A 136 14.97 5.17 2.83
N GLN A 137 14.65 3.89 3.04
CA GLN A 137 15.67 2.83 3.08
C GLN A 137 16.33 2.61 1.72
N ALA A 138 15.61 2.78 0.62
CA ALA A 138 16.24 2.74 -0.71
C ALA A 138 17.19 3.91 -0.89
N ALA A 139 16.76 5.13 -0.55
CA ALA A 139 17.56 6.34 -0.65
C ALA A 139 18.86 6.24 0.16
N SER A 140 18.84 5.65 1.36
CA SER A 140 20.06 5.44 2.16
C SER A 140 21.02 4.41 1.56
N LEU A 141 20.55 3.52 0.67
CA LEU A 141 21.37 2.48 0.02
C LEU A 141 21.88 2.87 -1.36
N VAL A 142 21.08 3.58 -2.15
CA VAL A 142 21.37 3.89 -3.56
C VAL A 142 21.64 5.38 -3.81
N GLY A 143 21.47 6.22 -2.78
CA GLY A 143 21.53 7.68 -2.88
C GLY A 143 20.13 8.29 -3.00
N LYS A 144 19.90 9.35 -2.22
CA LYS A 144 18.63 10.10 -2.21
C LYS A 144 18.41 10.80 -3.55
N GLU A 145 19.46 11.38 -4.11
CA GLU A 145 19.47 12.11 -5.38
C GLU A 145 19.15 11.16 -6.54
N ALA A 146 19.68 9.93 -6.51
CA ALA A 146 19.41 8.92 -7.53
C ALA A 146 17.93 8.52 -7.56
N LEU A 147 17.34 8.28 -6.38
CA LEU A 147 15.92 7.95 -6.28
C LEU A 147 15.02 9.14 -6.65
N GLN A 148 15.35 10.34 -6.18
CA GLN A 148 14.61 11.55 -6.53
C GLN A 148 14.70 11.87 -8.02
N GLY A 149 15.87 11.73 -8.64
CA GLY A 149 16.07 11.94 -10.08
C GLY A 149 15.26 10.96 -10.92
N SER A 150 15.21 9.69 -10.51
CA SER A 150 14.42 8.66 -11.19
C SER A 150 12.91 8.93 -11.09
N LEU A 151 12.43 9.33 -9.90
CA LEU A 151 11.05 9.75 -9.69
C LEU A 151 10.73 11.04 -10.48
N GLY A 152 11.67 11.99 -10.53
CA GLY A 152 11.58 13.22 -11.30
C GLY A 152 11.38 12.93 -12.79
N LYS A 153 12.19 12.02 -13.37
CA LYS A 153 12.02 11.59 -14.77
C LYS A 153 10.65 10.97 -15.04
N ILE A 154 10.11 10.17 -14.12
CA ILE A 154 8.75 9.62 -14.25
C ILE A 154 7.70 10.74 -14.31
N ARG A 155 7.83 11.74 -13.42
CA ARG A 155 6.95 12.90 -13.36
C ARG A 155 7.05 13.73 -14.64
N ASP A 156 8.27 14.09 -15.05
CA ASP A 156 8.54 15.00 -16.16
C ASP A 156 8.14 14.39 -17.51
N GLN A 157 8.28 13.07 -17.66
CA GLN A 157 7.84 12.34 -18.85
C GLN A 157 6.34 12.02 -18.85
N GLY A 158 5.58 12.47 -17.83
CA GLY A 158 4.13 12.27 -17.74
C GLY A 158 3.72 10.79 -17.68
N LEU A 159 4.60 9.91 -17.18
CA LEU A 159 4.33 8.46 -17.12
C LEU A 159 3.38 8.09 -15.96
N GLU A 160 2.90 9.07 -15.20
CA GLU A 160 1.96 8.83 -14.12
C GLU A 160 0.60 8.41 -14.69
N TRP A 161 0.21 7.19 -14.34
CA TRP A 161 -0.98 6.54 -14.88
C TRP A 161 -2.27 7.11 -14.28
N LYS A 162 -3.15 7.63 -15.15
CA LYS A 162 -4.42 8.28 -14.78
C LYS A 162 -5.60 7.29 -14.67
N HIS A 163 -5.51 6.25 -13.83
CA HIS A 163 -6.67 5.36 -13.58
C HIS A 163 -7.66 5.97 -12.58
N PRO A 164 -8.98 5.77 -12.73
CA PRO A 164 -9.97 6.13 -11.70
C PRO A 164 -9.66 5.49 -10.34
N LEU A 165 -9.30 4.20 -10.33
CA LEU A 165 -8.93 3.48 -9.09
C LEU A 165 -7.60 3.94 -8.49
N ALA A 166 -6.76 4.68 -9.23
CA ALA A 166 -5.59 5.33 -8.63
C ALA A 166 -5.97 6.42 -7.61
N ARG A 167 -7.22 6.93 -7.68
CA ARG A 167 -7.78 7.85 -6.69
C ARG A 167 -8.06 7.20 -5.35
N LEU A 168 -8.12 5.86 -5.27
CA LEU A 168 -8.28 5.15 -4.01
C LEU A 168 -7.07 5.33 -3.07
N GLY A 169 -5.98 5.96 -3.51
CA GLY A 169 -4.99 6.56 -2.60
C GLY A 169 -4.19 5.57 -1.73
N PHE A 170 -4.24 4.26 -2.00
CA PHE A 170 -3.49 3.27 -1.23
C PHE A 170 -1.99 3.25 -1.54
N ARG A 171 -1.62 3.70 -2.75
CA ARG A 171 -0.22 3.89 -3.15
C ARG A 171 0.09 5.38 -3.22
N PRO A 172 1.29 5.80 -2.80
CA PRO A 172 1.67 7.18 -2.93
C PRO A 172 1.91 7.55 -4.39
N ARG A 173 1.55 8.78 -4.74
CA ARG A 173 1.87 9.39 -6.05
C ARG A 173 3.35 9.69 -6.15
N VAL A 174 3.83 9.88 -7.37
CA VAL A 174 5.24 10.24 -7.59
C VAL A 174 5.60 11.52 -6.85
N ASN A 175 4.71 12.53 -6.90
CA ASN A 175 4.90 13.80 -6.18
C ASN A 175 4.92 13.62 -4.66
N GLU A 176 4.03 12.80 -4.09
CA GLU A 176 4.01 12.52 -2.65
C GLU A 176 5.31 11.84 -2.18
N ARG A 177 5.88 10.94 -3.00
CA ARG A 177 7.17 10.28 -2.72
C ARG A 177 8.34 11.26 -2.78
N ILE A 178 8.37 12.12 -3.80
CA ILE A 178 9.41 13.15 -3.94
C ILE A 178 9.35 14.12 -2.76
N GLU A 179 8.17 14.64 -2.43
CA GLU A 179 7.96 15.56 -1.31
C GLU A 179 8.43 14.94 0.02
N ARG A 180 8.05 13.68 0.27
CA ARG A 180 8.47 12.95 1.48
C ARG A 180 9.98 12.72 1.54
N LEU A 181 10.62 12.41 0.41
CA LEU A 181 12.07 12.29 0.35
C LEU A 181 12.76 13.64 0.61
N GLN A 182 12.17 14.76 0.18
CA GLN A 182 12.71 16.09 0.45
C GLN A 182 12.60 16.47 1.93
N THR A 183 11.47 16.15 2.57
CA THR A 183 11.24 16.46 4.00
C THR A 183 12.00 15.53 4.95
N ALA A 184 12.37 14.34 4.52
CA ALA A 184 13.30 13.48 5.26
C ALA A 184 14.71 14.13 5.25
N ARG A 185 15.01 14.91 6.30
CA ARG A 185 16.35 15.41 6.60
C ARG A 185 17.28 14.25 6.98
N GLU A 186 18.57 14.47 6.68
CA GLU A 186 19.72 13.60 6.95
C GLU A 186 19.77 13.05 8.39
#